data_AF-L9YKA6-F1
#
_entry.id   AF-L9YKA6-F1
#
_cell.length_a   1.000
_cell.length_b   1.000
_cell.length_c   1.000
_cell.angle_alpha   90.00
_cell.angle_beta   90.00
_cell.angle_gamma   90.00
#
_symmetry.space_group_name_H-M   'P 1'
#
loop_
_entity.id
_entity.type
_entity.pdbx_description
1 polymer ?
#
loop_
_entity_poly.entity_id
_entity_poly.type
_entity_poly.pdbx_seq_one_letter_code
_entity_poly.pdbx_strand_id
1 'polypeptide(L)'
;MTESTWWYGIVPFPVVVLTALITRVAFRAFAAAAHPSTDAPLGASIAWFALQTLSFWTGVLVAVLVLGCLLADCRALSGNETWSPSGWWGLAGVVHLGGVIVPKLLLLSVPALSAYLYRRHVRLGRP
;
A
#
# COMPACT_ATOMS: atom_id res chain seq x y z
N MET A 1 24.12 11.23 14.81
CA MET A 1 23.45 10.39 13.79
C MET A 1 21.98 10.77 13.79
N THR A 2 21.47 11.42 12.75
CA THR A 2 20.03 11.72 12.63
C THR A 2 19.29 10.42 12.38
N GLU A 3 18.55 9.94 13.37
CA GLU A 3 17.70 8.76 13.22
C GLU A 3 16.57 9.12 12.24
N SER A 4 16.54 8.47 11.08
CA SER A 4 15.42 8.64 10.14
C SER A 4 14.15 8.07 10.76
N THR A 5 13.10 8.89 10.88
CA THR A 5 11.77 8.48 11.38
C THR A 5 10.80 8.14 10.24
N TRP A 6 11.23 8.30 8.98
CA TRP A 6 10.38 8.09 7.80
C TRP A 6 9.87 6.64 7.67
N TRP A 7 10.57 5.66 8.25
CA TRP A 7 10.15 4.26 8.26
C TRP A 7 8.74 4.04 8.83
N TYR A 8 8.27 4.88 9.75
CA TYR A 8 6.89 4.81 10.29
C TYR A 8 5.83 4.95 9.20
N GLY A 9 6.10 5.74 8.15
CA GLY A 9 5.18 5.90 7.02
C GLY A 9 5.24 4.74 6.01
N ILE A 10 6.22 3.84 6.13
CA ILE A 10 6.34 2.64 5.29
C ILE A 10 5.53 1.48 5.88
N VAL A 11 5.52 1.34 7.22
CA VAL A 11 4.81 0.28 7.97
C VAL A 11 3.36 0.05 7.52
N PRO A 12 2.55 1.07 7.17
CA PRO A 12 1.17 0.88 6.73
C PRO A 12 0.97 0.15 5.40
N PHE A 13 2.03 -0.27 4.69
CA PHE A 13 1.91 -0.97 3.40
C PHE A 13 0.91 -2.18 3.37
N PRO A 14 0.68 -2.96 4.46
CA PRO A 14 -0.33 -4.02 4.44
C PRO A 14 -1.77 -3.50 4.30
N VAL A 15 -2.04 -2.24 4.69
CA VAL A 15 -3.35 -1.60 4.51
C VAL A 15 -3.73 -1.52 3.03
N VAL A 16 -2.76 -1.37 2.13
CA VAL A 16 -3.00 -1.39 0.68
C VAL A 16 -3.53 -2.75 0.22
N VAL A 17 -3.06 -3.85 0.82
CA VAL A 17 -3.57 -5.20 0.53
C VAL A 17 -5.03 -5.32 0.97
N LEU A 18 -5.34 -4.87 2.19
CA LEU A 18 -6.70 -4.94 2.73
C LEU A 18 -7.67 -4.09 1.89
N THR A 19 -7.30 -2.85 1.60
CA THR A 19 -8.12 -1.94 0.79
C THR A 19 -8.31 -2.44 -0.64
N ALA A 20 -7.29 -3.05 -1.26
CA ALA A 20 -7.42 -3.68 -2.59
C ALA A 20 -8.40 -4.87 -2.58
N LEU A 21 -8.36 -5.71 -1.54
CA LEU A 21 -9.31 -6.82 -1.38
C LEU A 21 -10.73 -6.31 -1.18
N ILE A 22 -10.93 -5.33 -0.28
CA ILE A 22 -12.24 -4.72 -0.03
C ILE A 22 -12.78 -4.08 -1.31
N THR A 23 -11.97 -3.31 -2.02
CA THR A 23 -12.33 -2.68 -3.31
C THR A 23 -12.84 -3.72 -4.30
N ARG A 24 -12.15 -4.87 -4.43
CA ARG A 24 -12.53 -5.93 -5.35
C ARG A 24 -13.82 -6.64 -4.95
N VAL A 25 -14.01 -6.90 -3.66
CA VAL A 25 -15.24 -7.51 -3.14
C VAL A 25 -16.41 -6.55 -3.31
N ALA A 26 -16.26 -5.29 -2.89
CA ALA A 26 -17.28 -4.27 -2.98
C ALA A 26 -17.68 -3.98 -4.44
N PHE A 27 -16.71 -3.94 -5.36
CA PHE A 27 -16.99 -3.81 -6.79
C PHE A 27 -17.85 -4.97 -7.33
N ARG A 28 -17.52 -6.21 -6.97
CA ARG A 28 -18.31 -7.39 -7.38
C ARG A 28 -19.71 -7.38 -6.80
N ALA A 29 -19.84 -7.03 -5.53
CA ALA A 29 -21.13 -6.92 -4.85
C ALA A 29 -21.99 -5.79 -5.45
N PHE A 30 -21.38 -4.64 -5.76
CA PHE A 30 -22.03 -3.56 -6.48
C PHE A 30 -22.54 -4.01 -7.85
N ALA A 31 -21.69 -4.66 -8.65
CA ALA A 31 -22.06 -5.13 -9.99
C ALA A 31 -23.24 -6.13 -9.93
N ALA A 32 -23.25 -7.03 -8.94
CA ALA A 32 -24.36 -7.96 -8.73
C ALA A 32 -25.66 -7.25 -8.28
N ALA A 33 -25.55 -6.28 -7.37
CA ALA A 33 -26.70 -5.54 -6.86
C ALA A 33 -27.30 -4.54 -7.87
N ALA A 34 -26.50 -4.06 -8.81
CA ALA A 34 -26.94 -3.14 -9.87
C ALA A 34 -27.64 -3.87 -11.04
N HIS A 35 -27.68 -5.20 -11.04
CA HIS A 35 -28.38 -5.95 -12.09
C HIS A 35 -29.91 -5.76 -11.99
N PRO A 36 -30.61 -5.47 -13.11
CA PRO A 36 -32.05 -5.19 -13.11
C PRO A 36 -32.96 -6.33 -12.62
N SER A 37 -32.44 -7.56 -12.59
CA SER A 37 -33.19 -8.77 -12.19
C SER A 37 -33.02 -9.14 -10.72
N THR A 38 -32.33 -8.32 -9.93
CA THR A 38 -32.02 -8.62 -8.53
C THR A 38 -33.01 -7.88 -7.63
N ASP A 39 -33.72 -8.60 -6.75
CA ASP A 39 -34.57 -8.01 -5.67
C ASP A 39 -33.72 -7.39 -4.53
N ALA A 40 -32.60 -6.77 -4.89
CA ALA A 40 -31.72 -6.12 -3.93
C ALA A 40 -32.38 -4.84 -3.40
N PRO A 41 -32.30 -4.56 -2.09
CA PRO A 41 -32.74 -3.28 -1.54
C PRO A 41 -32.05 -2.13 -2.27
N LEU A 42 -32.79 -1.06 -2.60
CA LEU A 42 -32.28 0.10 -3.34
C LEU A 42 -30.98 0.68 -2.75
N GLY A 43 -30.82 0.64 -1.43
CA GLY A 43 -29.62 1.14 -0.74
C GLY A 43 -28.37 0.25 -0.83
N ALA A 44 -28.51 -1.01 -1.26
CA ALA A 44 -27.40 -1.96 -1.28
C ALA A 44 -26.32 -1.59 -2.31
N SER A 45 -26.74 -1.18 -3.51
CA SER A 45 -25.81 -0.74 -4.57
C SER A 45 -25.03 0.51 -4.14
N ILE A 46 -25.71 1.49 -3.52
CA ILE A 46 -25.09 2.72 -3.01
C ILE A 46 -24.05 2.39 -1.93
N ALA A 47 -24.38 1.49 -0.99
CA ALA A 47 -23.46 1.10 0.08
C ALA A 47 -22.20 0.41 -0.47
N TRP A 48 -22.34 -0.52 -1.41
CA TRP A 48 -21.20 -1.20 -2.04
C TRP A 48 -20.35 -0.24 -2.88
N PHE A 49 -20.98 0.69 -3.61
CA PHE A 49 -20.28 1.73 -4.35
C PHE A 49 -19.46 2.65 -3.41
N ALA A 50 -20.07 3.10 -2.31
CA ALA A 50 -19.39 3.95 -1.34
C ALA A 50 -18.20 3.21 -0.68
N LEU A 51 -18.39 1.96 -0.27
CA LEU A 51 -17.33 1.14 0.30
C LEU A 51 -16.17 0.93 -0.69
N GLN A 52 -16.49 0.64 -1.96
CA GLN A 52 -15.51 0.47 -3.03
C GLN A 52 -14.72 1.76 -3.25
N THR A 53 -15.42 2.90 -3.34
CA THR A 53 -14.81 4.21 -3.56
C THR A 53 -13.89 4.61 -2.40
N LEU A 54 -14.37 4.52 -1.17
CA LEU A 54 -13.60 4.87 0.03
C LEU A 54 -12.38 3.96 0.18
N SER A 55 -12.53 2.65 -0.05
CA SER A 55 -11.43 1.70 0.03
C SER A 55 -10.37 1.98 -1.03
N PHE A 56 -10.78 2.23 -2.26
CA PHE A 56 -9.86 2.54 -3.36
C PHE A 56 -9.02 3.78 -3.05
N TRP A 57 -9.66 4.90 -2.69
CA TRP A 57 -8.95 6.15 -2.39
C TRP A 57 -8.08 6.06 -1.15
N THR A 58 -8.52 5.31 -0.13
CA THR A 58 -7.68 5.02 1.05
C THR A 58 -6.42 4.23 0.63
N GLY A 59 -6.58 3.21 -0.23
CA GLY A 59 -5.46 2.44 -0.77
C GLY A 59 -4.47 3.32 -1.54
N VAL A 60 -4.96 4.22 -2.40
CA VAL A 60 -4.13 5.19 -3.14
C VAL A 60 -3.36 6.09 -2.17
N LEU A 61 -4.05 6.70 -1.19
CA LEU A 61 -3.44 7.64 -0.24
C LEU A 61 -2.33 6.96 0.56
N VAL A 62 -2.59 5.76 1.10
CA VAL A 62 -1.60 5.00 1.86
C VAL A 62 -0.43 4.59 0.98
N ALA A 63 -0.66 4.15 -0.26
CA ALA A 63 0.44 3.75 -1.14
C ALA A 63 1.34 4.94 -1.54
N VAL A 64 0.76 6.13 -1.75
CA VAL A 64 1.52 7.37 -2.00
C VAL A 64 2.35 7.74 -0.77
N LEU A 65 1.77 7.66 0.43
CA LEU A 65 2.49 7.88 1.68
C LEU A 65 3.68 6.92 1.83
N VAL A 66 3.44 5.62 1.62
CA VAL A 66 4.49 4.58 1.68
C VAL A 66 5.62 4.88 0.70
N LEU A 67 5.31 5.23 -0.56
CA LEU A 67 6.32 5.58 -1.55
C LEU A 67 7.11 6.83 -1.13
N GLY A 68 6.42 7.90 -0.72
CA GLY A 68 7.07 9.14 -0.28
C GLY A 68 8.01 8.91 0.90
N CYS A 69 7.53 8.20 1.92
CA CYS A 69 8.31 7.86 3.11
C CYS A 69 9.47 6.92 2.79
N LEU A 70 9.31 5.95 1.89
CA LEU A 70 10.40 5.06 1.47
C LEU A 70 11.52 5.84 0.76
N LEU A 71 11.16 6.77 -0.14
CA LEU A 71 12.13 7.62 -0.82
C LEU A 71 12.82 8.58 0.16
N ALA A 72 12.09 9.11 1.13
CA ALA A 72 12.64 9.98 2.18
C ALA A 72 13.60 9.20 3.10
N ASP A 73 13.24 8.00 3.55
CA ASP A 73 14.09 7.15 4.38
C ASP A 73 15.37 6.75 3.62
N CYS A 74 15.25 6.37 2.33
CA CYS A 74 16.43 6.05 1.52
C CYS A 74 17.38 7.24 1.34
N ARG A 75 16.85 8.46 1.14
CA ARG A 75 17.68 9.66 1.05
C ARG A 75 18.30 10.05 2.39
N ALA A 76 17.54 9.95 3.49
CA ALA A 76 18.05 10.25 4.83
C ALA A 76 19.17 9.30 5.26
N LEU A 77 19.14 8.06 4.78
CA LEU A 77 20.15 7.03 5.08
C LEU A 77 21.27 6.94 4.03
N SER A 78 21.25 7.76 2.97
CA SER A 78 22.30 7.74 1.96
C SER A 78 23.65 8.14 2.56
N GLY A 79 24.68 7.31 2.37
CA GLY A 79 26.01 7.58 2.92
C GLY A 79 26.18 7.25 4.41
N ASN A 80 25.19 6.61 5.04
CA ASN A 80 25.32 6.12 6.41
C ASN A 80 26.28 4.91 6.46
N GLU A 81 27.25 4.95 7.38
CA GLU A 81 28.30 3.93 7.55
C GLU A 81 27.76 2.55 7.92
N THR A 82 26.64 2.49 8.64
CA THR A 82 26.03 1.21 9.07
C THR A 82 25.16 0.58 7.98
N TRP A 83 24.38 1.41 7.27
CA TRP A 83 23.56 0.96 6.15
C TRP A 83 23.15 2.11 5.23
N SER A 84 23.53 2.01 3.96
CA SER A 84 23.10 2.92 2.90
C SER A 84 22.20 2.16 1.90
N PRO A 85 20.87 2.28 1.97
CA PRO A 85 19.97 1.64 1.01
C PRO A 85 20.14 2.20 -0.41
N SER A 86 20.08 1.33 -1.42
CA SER A 86 20.08 1.75 -2.82
C SER A 86 18.76 2.42 -3.21
N GLY A 87 18.81 3.41 -4.11
CA GLY A 87 17.61 4.06 -4.65
C GLY A 87 16.62 3.11 -5.36
N TRP A 88 17.06 1.91 -5.75
CA TRP A 88 16.20 0.87 -6.33
C TRP A 88 15.05 0.43 -5.44
N TRP A 89 15.12 0.64 -4.13
CA TRP A 89 13.98 0.41 -3.23
C TRP A 89 12.77 1.28 -3.59
N GLY A 90 12.97 2.44 -4.22
CA GLY A 90 11.88 3.25 -4.76
C GLY A 90 11.00 2.49 -5.76
N LEU A 91 11.55 1.53 -6.51
CA LEU A 91 10.76 0.67 -7.40
C LEU A 91 9.76 -0.17 -6.62
N ALA A 92 10.12 -0.67 -5.44
CA ALA A 92 9.19 -1.43 -4.60
C ALA A 92 7.97 -0.57 -4.22
N GLY A 93 8.20 0.71 -3.89
CA GLY A 93 7.12 1.67 -3.62
C GLY A 93 6.26 1.97 -4.85
N VAL A 94 6.87 2.13 -6.03
CA VAL A 94 6.12 2.36 -7.29
C VAL A 94 5.28 1.14 -7.66
N VAL A 95 5.85 -0.07 -7.57
CA VAL A 95 5.13 -1.34 -7.80
C VAL A 95 4.01 -1.49 -6.77
N HIS A 96 4.22 -1.05 -5.52
CA HIS A 96 3.19 -1.07 -4.49
C HIS A 96 2.02 -0.14 -4.81
N LEU A 97 2.30 1.08 -5.25
CA LEU A 97 1.28 2.02 -5.74
C LEU A 97 0.53 1.47 -6.95
N GLY A 98 1.23 0.87 -7.91
CA GLY A 98 0.62 0.15 -9.02
C GLY A 98 -0.28 -1.00 -8.56
N GLY A 99 0.02 -1.61 -7.41
CA GLY A 99 -0.77 -2.66 -6.77
C GLY A 99 -2.20 -2.26 -6.41
N VAL A 100 -2.48 -0.97 -6.26
CA VAL A 100 -3.85 -0.47 -6.05
C VAL A 100 -4.73 -0.72 -7.28
N ILE A 101 -4.15 -0.59 -8.48
CA ILE A 101 -4.84 -0.78 -9.76
C ILE A 101 -4.72 -2.24 -10.22
N VAL A 102 -3.54 -2.83 -10.04
CA VAL A 102 -3.21 -4.19 -10.47
C VAL A 102 -2.78 -5.02 -9.25
N PRO A 103 -3.72 -5.63 -8.50
CA PRO A 103 -3.43 -6.32 -7.23
C PRO A 103 -2.36 -7.41 -7.31
N LYS A 104 -2.11 -7.99 -8.50
CA LYS A 104 -1.03 -8.96 -8.71
C LYS A 104 0.36 -8.38 -8.38
N LEU A 105 0.55 -7.07 -8.54
CA LEU A 105 1.81 -6.39 -8.19
C LEU A 105 2.07 -6.38 -6.67
N LEU A 106 1.03 -6.57 -5.84
CA LEU A 106 1.19 -6.69 -4.39
C LEU A 106 1.97 -7.95 -4.01
N LEU A 107 1.91 -9.02 -4.81
CA LEU A 107 2.70 -10.24 -4.59
C LEU A 107 4.21 -10.00 -4.67
N LEU A 108 4.64 -8.93 -5.37
CA LEU A 108 6.04 -8.55 -5.50
C LEU A 108 6.41 -7.44 -4.51
N SER A 109 5.57 -6.41 -4.39
CA SER A 109 5.88 -5.25 -3.54
C SER A 109 5.80 -5.57 -2.04
N VAL A 110 4.86 -6.40 -1.59
CA VAL A 110 4.71 -6.76 -0.16
C VAL A 110 5.96 -7.47 0.36
N PRO A 111 6.49 -8.53 -0.29
CA PRO A 111 7.76 -9.12 0.13
C PRO A 111 8.94 -8.15 0.05
N ALA A 112 8.99 -7.30 -0.98
CA ALA A 112 10.06 -6.32 -1.12
C ALA A 112 10.06 -5.29 0.02
N LEU A 113 8.92 -4.68 0.34
CA LEU A 113 8.78 -3.72 1.44
C LEU A 113 9.03 -4.39 2.80
N SER A 114 8.59 -5.64 2.98
CA SER A 114 8.92 -6.43 4.17
C SER A 114 10.41 -6.67 4.30
N ALA A 115 11.09 -7.04 3.20
CA ALA A 115 12.53 -7.25 3.16
C ALA A 115 13.32 -5.95 3.41
N TYR A 116 12.80 -4.80 2.96
CA TYR A 116 13.37 -3.49 3.27
C TYR A 116 13.36 -3.23 4.78
N LEU A 117 12.18 -3.31 5.41
CA LEU A 117 12.04 -3.06 6.86
C LEU A 117 12.83 -4.08 7.68
N TYR A 118 12.85 -5.35 7.25
CA TYR A 118 13.67 -6.36 7.91
C TYR A 118 15.17 -6.04 7.85
N ARG A 119 15.69 -5.67 6.67
CA ARG A 119 17.11 -5.30 6.52
C ARG A 119 17.46 -4.06 7.32
N ARG A 120 16.55 -3.09 7.36
CA ARG A 120 16.69 -1.89 8.19
C ARG A 120 16.75 -2.26 9.67
N HIS A 121 15.85 -3.13 10.14
CA HIS A 121 15.87 -3.64 11.52
C HIS A 121 17.19 -4.31 11.89
N VAL A 122 17.67 -5.22 11.05
CA VAL A 122 18.91 -5.97 11.32
C VAL A 122 20.13 -5.06 11.39
N ARG A 123 20.19 -3.98 10.58
CA ARG A 123 21.37 -3.12 10.48
C ARG A 123 21.34 -1.90 11.39
N LEU A 124 20.15 -1.35 11.67
CA LEU A 124 19.95 -0.14 12.46
C LEU A 124 19.28 -0.41 13.82
N GLY A 125 18.94 -1.66 14.13
CA GLY A 125 18.20 -2.05 15.34
C GLY A 125 16.72 -1.70 15.32
N ARG A 126 16.22 -1.07 14.24
CA ARG A 126 14.82 -0.61 14.10
C ARG A 126 14.32 -0.85 12.68
N PRO A 127 13.10 -1.37 12.51
CA PRO A 127 12.55 -1.69 11.19
C PRO A 127 12.46 -0.47 10.28
#